data_AF-A0AAV4C8G8-F1
#
_entry.id   AF-A0AAV4C8G8-F1
#
_cell.length_a   1.000
_cell.length_b   1.000
_cell.length_c   1.000
_cell.angle_alpha   90.00
_cell.angle_beta   90.00
_cell.angle_gamma   90.00
#
_symmetry.space_group_name_H-M   'P 1'
#
loop_
_entity.id
_entity.type
_entity.pdbx_description
1 polymer ?
#
loop_
_entity_poly.entity_id
_entity_poly.type
_entity_poly.pdbx_seq_one_letter_code
_entity_poly.pdbx_strand_id
1 'polypeptide(L)'
;MVEELSGVTLARRIKVRRGEDKIKTDTVALTFDSPKPPSKIRAGYLTLDVRPYVPLPVRCYKNQRYGHSKDRCKKPAALCVRCGKGGHVERDCSADPHRLCSQQQDLSEVLGQAILLYKA
;
A
#
# COMPACT_ATOMS: atom_id res chain seq x y z
N MET A 1 -4.49 -30.87 -15.90
CA MET A 1 -3.57 -30.86 -14.74
C MET A 1 -2.85 -29.52 -14.79
N VAL A 2 -3.25 -28.55 -13.95
CA VAL A 2 -2.76 -27.17 -14.05
C VAL A 2 -1.54 -27.08 -13.14
N GLU A 3 -0.38 -26.85 -13.75
CA GLU A 3 0.94 -26.85 -13.11
C GLU A 3 1.00 -26.00 -11.84
N GLU A 4 1.59 -26.61 -10.80
CA GLU A 4 1.61 -26.13 -9.42
C GLU A 4 2.39 -24.82 -9.27
N LEU A 5 1.80 -23.90 -8.50
CA LEU A 5 2.51 -22.75 -7.92
C LEU A 5 3.45 -23.25 -6.80
N SER A 6 4.52 -23.95 -7.18
CA SER A 6 5.48 -24.54 -6.25
C SER A 6 6.06 -23.48 -5.31
N GLY A 7 6.08 -23.79 -4.01
CA GLY A 7 6.56 -22.90 -2.95
C GLY A 7 5.60 -21.78 -2.55
N VAL A 8 4.39 -21.68 -3.12
CA VAL A 8 3.38 -20.70 -2.69
C VAL A 8 2.52 -21.26 -1.56
N THR A 9 2.54 -20.60 -0.41
CA THR A 9 1.76 -21.00 0.78
C THR A 9 0.40 -20.30 0.87
N LEU A 10 0.29 -19.10 0.30
CA LEU A 10 -0.94 -18.31 0.33
C LEU A 10 -1.08 -17.46 -0.92
N ALA A 11 -2.29 -17.42 -1.49
CA ALA A 11 -2.68 -16.49 -2.54
C ALA A 11 -3.85 -15.63 -2.06
N ARG A 12 -3.72 -14.30 -2.11
CA ARG A 12 -4.82 -13.38 -1.77
C ARG A 12 -4.98 -12.28 -2.82
N ARG A 13 -6.22 -12.01 -3.22
CA ARG A 13 -6.52 -10.87 -4.10
C ARG A 13 -6.50 -9.56 -3.31
N ILE A 14 -5.75 -8.58 -3.81
CA ILE A 14 -5.67 -7.25 -3.21
C ILE A 14 -7.00 -6.53 -3.43
N LYS A 15 -7.49 -5.89 -2.37
CA LYS A 15 -8.68 -5.04 -2.40
C LYS A 15 -8.25 -3.62 -2.09
N VAL A 16 -8.72 -2.67 -2.88
CA VAL A 16 -8.47 -1.24 -2.67
C VAL A 16 -9.76 -0.60 -2.18
N ARG A 17 -9.65 0.30 -1.20
CA ARG A 17 -10.76 1.14 -0.78
C ARG A 17 -10.77 2.41 -1.62
N ARG A 18 -11.87 2.70 -2.31
CA ARG A 18 -12.12 4.00 -2.95
C ARG A 18 -13.44 4.52 -2.40
N GLY A 19 -13.38 5.57 -1.58
CA GLY A 19 -14.54 6.02 -0.82
C GLY A 19 -15.04 4.92 0.12
N GLU A 20 -16.34 4.62 0.08
CA GLU A 20 -16.96 3.57 0.87
C GLU A 20 -16.82 2.17 0.23
N ASP A 21 -16.50 2.11 -1.06
CA ASP A 21 -16.46 0.86 -1.81
C ASP A 21 -15.13 0.11 -1.61
N LYS A 22 -15.26 -1.20 -1.40
CA LYS A 22 -14.14 -2.16 -1.43
C LYS A 22 -14.06 -2.78 -2.83
N ILE A 23 -13.23 -2.20 -3.67
CA ILE A 23 -13.03 -2.64 -5.05
C ILE A 23 -12.04 -3.80 -5.06
N LYS A 24 -12.44 -4.93 -5.68
CA LYS A 24 -11.53 -6.03 -5.98
C LYS A 24 -10.60 -5.58 -7.10
N THR A 25 -9.30 -5.71 -6.92
CA THR A 25 -8.33 -5.47 -7.99
C THR A 25 -8.04 -6.77 -8.73
N ASP A 26 -7.53 -6.68 -9.95
CA ASP A 26 -7.01 -7.83 -10.69
C ASP A 26 -5.60 -8.24 -10.24
N THR A 27 -5.21 -7.81 -9.04
CA THR A 27 -3.91 -8.04 -8.44
C THR A 27 -3.97 -9.09 -7.35
N VAL A 28 -3.09 -10.08 -7.45
CA VAL A 28 -2.97 -11.19 -6.51
C VAL A 28 -1.60 -11.17 -5.85
N ALA A 29 -1.63 -11.10 -4.53
CA ALA A 29 -0.49 -11.23 -3.65
C ALA A 29 -0.24 -12.71 -3.34
N LEU A 30 0.91 -13.25 -3.74
CA LEU A 30 1.37 -14.57 -3.33
C LEU A 30 2.36 -14.46 -2.17
N THR A 31 2.32 -15.43 -1.26
CA THR A 31 3.28 -15.61 -0.16
C THR A 31 4.04 -16.91 -0.43
N PHE A 32 5.36 -16.85 -0.35
CA PHE A 32 6.24 -18.00 -0.58
C PHE A 32 6.70 -18.59 0.76
N ASP A 33 7.03 -19.88 0.77
CA ASP A 33 7.66 -20.57 1.90
C ASP A 33 9.15 -20.22 2.09
N SER A 34 9.76 -19.56 1.12
CA SER A 34 11.16 -19.13 1.12
C SER A 34 11.29 -17.59 1.16
N PRO A 35 12.30 -17.05 1.87
CA PRO A 35 12.59 -15.61 1.89
C PRO A 35 13.11 -15.06 0.54
N LYS A 36 13.65 -15.94 -0.32
CA LYS A 36 14.13 -15.59 -1.66
C LYS A 36 13.22 -16.23 -2.69
N PRO A 37 12.17 -15.54 -3.17
CA PRO A 37 11.28 -16.09 -4.17
C PRO A 37 12.01 -16.19 -5.54
N PRO A 38 11.53 -17.07 -6.44
CA PRO A 38 12.02 -17.11 -7.81
C PRO A 38 11.67 -15.81 -8.54
N SER A 39 12.43 -15.45 -9.58
CA SER A 39 12.16 -14.26 -10.41
C SER A 39 10.98 -14.45 -11.38
N LYS A 40 10.61 -15.69 -11.67
CA LYS A 40 9.51 -16.06 -12.55
C LYS A 40 8.73 -17.24 -11.97
N ILE A 41 7.43 -17.25 -12.18
CA ILE A 41 6.56 -18.38 -11.84
C ILE A 41 5.71 -18.78 -13.04
N ARG A 42 5.30 -20.04 -13.08
CA ARG A 42 4.32 -20.53 -14.06
C ARG A 42 2.96 -20.67 -13.38
N ALA A 43 1.94 -20.12 -14.02
CA ALA A 43 0.55 -20.27 -13.62
C ALA A 43 -0.22 -20.81 -14.83
N GLY A 44 -0.40 -22.14 -14.88
CA GLY A 44 -0.87 -22.81 -16.09
C GLY A 44 0.09 -22.60 -17.26
N TYR A 45 -0.40 -21.97 -18.34
CA TYR A 45 0.40 -21.66 -19.55
C TYR A 45 1.05 -20.27 -19.52
N LEU A 46 0.84 -19.49 -18.45
CA LEU A 46 1.42 -18.16 -18.32
C LEU A 46 2.73 -18.22 -17.53
N THR A 47 3.75 -17.52 -18.03
CA THR A 47 4.97 -17.22 -17.25
C THR A 47 4.85 -15.79 -16.75
N LEU A 48 4.90 -15.60 -15.43
CA LEU A 48 4.72 -14.31 -14.77
C LEU A 48 6.01 -13.89 -14.08
N ASP A 49 6.35 -12.62 -14.17
CA ASP A 49 7.49 -12.05 -13.43
C ASP A 49 7.12 -11.81 -11.97
N VAL A 50 8.05 -12.16 -11.09
CA VAL A 50 7.93 -11.94 -9.65
C VAL A 50 8.56 -10.62 -9.26
N ARG A 51 7.75 -9.76 -8.64
CA ARG A 51 8.19 -8.47 -8.10
C ARG A 51 7.82 -8.37 -6.62
N PRO A 52 8.67 -7.77 -5.78
CA PRO A 52 8.27 -7.40 -4.42
C PRO A 52 7.12 -6.39 -4.46
N TYR A 53 6.18 -6.50 -3.51
CA TYR A 53 5.11 -5.53 -3.34
C TYR A 53 5.31 -4.79 -2.04
N VAL A 54 5.39 -3.48 -2.20
CA VAL A 54 5.47 -2.52 -1.11
C VAL A 54 4.08 -1.88 -1.02
N PRO A 55 3.29 -2.14 0.04
CA PRO A 55 2.01 -1.50 0.20
C PRO A 55 2.20 0.02 0.32
N LEU A 56 1.25 0.80 -0.18
CA LEU A 56 1.29 2.24 0.03
C LEU A 56 1.26 2.54 1.54
N PRO A 57 2.14 3.43 2.03
CA PRO A 57 2.20 3.75 3.44
C PRO A 57 0.87 4.37 3.88
N VAL A 58 0.36 3.91 5.02
CA VAL A 58 -0.90 4.41 5.58
C VAL A 58 -0.72 5.85 6.02
N ARG A 59 -1.50 6.77 5.45
CA ARG A 59 -1.57 8.17 5.87
C ARG A 59 -2.68 8.38 6.90
N CYS A 60 -2.35 9.02 8.02
CA CYS A 60 -3.34 9.44 9.01
C CYS A 60 -4.04 10.72 8.55
N TYR A 61 -5.33 10.65 8.24
CA TYR A 61 -6.10 11.84 7.84
C TYR A 61 -6.37 12.84 8.98
N LYS A 62 -6.01 12.52 10.22
CA LYS A 62 -6.10 13.46 11.36
C LYS A 62 -4.87 14.35 11.47
N ASN A 63 -3.66 13.79 11.41
CA ASN A 63 -2.41 14.55 11.61
C ASN A 63 -1.52 14.61 10.35
N GLN A 64 -1.99 14.08 9.23
CA GLN A 64 -1.30 14.00 7.94
C GLN A 64 0.05 13.26 7.94
N ARG A 65 0.40 12.54 9.03
CA ARG A 65 1.62 11.73 9.12
C ARG A 65 1.38 10.29 8.64
N TYR A 66 2.45 9.63 8.18
CA TYR A 66 2.41 8.23 7.78
C TYR A 66 2.55 7.27 8.97
N GLY A 67 2.25 5.99 8.72
CA GLY A 67 2.47 4.87 9.66
C GLY A 67 1.26 4.49 10.53
N HIS A 68 0.14 5.22 10.47
CA HIS A 68 -1.08 4.88 11.21
C HIS A 68 -2.35 5.45 10.55
N SER A 69 -3.50 4.83 10.81
CA SER A 69 -4.81 5.34 10.39
C SER A 69 -5.31 6.46 11.33
N LYS A 70 -6.40 7.11 10.94
CA LYS A 70 -7.11 8.10 11.79
C LYS A 70 -7.54 7.49 13.13
N ASP A 71 -8.02 6.26 13.13
CA ASP A 71 -8.59 5.59 14.31
C ASP A 71 -7.52 5.25 15.35
N ARG A 72 -6.28 4.99 14.91
CA ARG A 72 -5.13 4.74 15.79
C ARG A 72 -4.35 6.01 16.15
N CYS A 73 -4.85 7.19 15.77
CA CYS A 73 -4.15 8.45 16.00
C CYS A 73 -4.24 8.89 17.46
N LYS A 74 -3.08 8.98 18.11
CA LYS A 74 -2.96 9.48 19.50
C LYS A 74 -2.97 11.01 19.61
N LYS A 75 -2.86 11.75 18.49
CA LYS A 75 -2.85 13.21 18.53
C LYS A 75 -4.27 13.73 18.79
N PRO A 76 -4.47 14.67 19.72
CA PRO A 76 -5.81 15.15 20.08
C PRO A 76 -6.41 16.02 18.97
N ALA A 77 -5.64 16.96 18.42
CA ALA A 77 -6.09 17.89 17.38
C ALA A 77 -5.88 17.34 15.96
N ALA A 78 -6.77 17.73 15.05
CA ALA A 78 -6.60 17.53 13.62
C ALA A 78 -5.72 18.64 13.02
N LEU A 79 -4.91 18.28 12.03
CA LEU A 79 -4.09 19.21 11.25
C LEU A 79 -4.74 19.44 9.89
N CYS A 80 -4.67 20.67 9.42
CA CYS A 80 -5.16 21.08 8.11
C CYS A 80 -4.54 20.21 7.01
N VAL A 81 -5.40 19.71 6.10
CA VAL A 81 -5.01 18.84 4.99
C VAL A 81 -4.13 19.58 3.97
N ARG A 82 -4.28 20.91 3.86
CA ARG A 82 -3.57 21.75 2.90
C ARG A 82 -2.19 22.21 3.38
N CYS A 83 -2.07 22.60 4.66
CA CYS A 83 -0.82 23.21 5.17
C CYS A 83 -0.18 22.43 6.34
N GLY A 84 -0.84 21.40 6.88
CA GLY A 84 -0.30 20.58 7.97
C GLY A 84 -0.27 21.28 9.33
N LYS A 85 -0.82 22.48 9.46
CA LYS A 85 -0.89 23.24 10.73
C LYS A 85 -2.22 22.99 11.44
N GLY A 86 -2.21 23.13 12.77
CA GLY A 86 -3.42 23.06 13.60
C GLY A 86 -4.18 24.39 13.63
N GLY A 87 -5.36 24.38 14.25
CA GLY A 87 -6.14 25.59 14.54
C GLY A 87 -7.16 25.98 13.46
N HIS A 88 -7.21 25.29 12.33
CA HIS A 88 -8.20 25.53 11.27
C HIS A 88 -8.44 24.27 10.43
N VAL A 89 -9.53 24.25 9.67
CA VAL A 89 -9.83 23.22 8.67
C VAL A 89 -9.41 23.68 7.27
N GLU A 90 -9.38 22.76 6.30
CA GLU A 90 -8.95 23.06 4.93
C GLU A 90 -9.68 24.23 4.28
N ARG A 91 -10.98 24.41 4.56
CA ARG A 91 -11.80 25.48 3.99
C ARG A 91 -11.34 26.88 4.43
N ASP A 92 -10.82 26.99 5.65
CA ASP A 92 -10.39 28.25 6.26
C ASP A 92 -8.87 28.45 6.12
N CYS A 93 -8.22 27.65 5.26
CA CYS A 93 -6.78 27.71 5.07
C CYS A 93 -6.40 28.78 4.05
N SER A 94 -5.89 29.90 4.53
CA SER A 94 -5.34 30.99 3.70
C SER A 94 -3.89 30.74 3.24
N ALA A 95 -3.28 29.62 3.63
CA ALA A 95 -1.93 29.28 3.19
C ALA A 95 -1.95 28.79 1.73
N ASP A 96 -0.90 29.15 0.98
CA ASP A 96 -0.66 28.57 -0.34
C ASP A 96 -0.65 27.05 -0.26
N PRO A 97 -1.20 26.35 -1.29
CA PRO A 97 -1.24 24.90 -1.31
C PRO A 97 0.18 24.33 -1.30
N HIS A 98 0.67 24.00 -0.12
CA HIS A 98 1.95 23.31 0.03
C HIS A 98 1.74 21.86 -0.41
N ARG A 99 2.58 21.35 -1.32
CA ARG A 99 2.65 19.90 -1.50
C ARG A 99 3.20 19.31 -0.21
N LEU A 100 2.34 18.84 0.70
CA LEU A 100 2.72 18.04 1.86
C LEU A 100 3.27 16.64 1.48
N CYS A 101 3.78 16.49 0.25
CA CYS A 101 4.31 15.26 -0.32
C CYS A 101 5.83 15.37 -0.53
N SER A 102 6.57 15.95 0.42
CA SER A 102 8.04 15.94 0.42
C SER A 102 8.65 14.88 1.34
N GLN A 103 7.83 13.99 1.90
CA GLN A 103 8.31 12.76 2.53
C GLN A 103 7.79 11.56 1.74
N GLN A 104 8.22 11.47 0.48
CA GLN A 104 8.36 10.17 -0.17
C GLN A 104 9.47 9.45 0.58
N GLN A 105 9.11 8.51 1.45
CA GLN A 105 10.11 7.55 1.89
C GLN A 105 10.48 6.70 0.69
N ASP A 106 11.78 6.71 0.43
CA ASP A 106 12.49 5.84 -0.49
C ASP A 106 11.91 4.41 -0.39
N LEU A 107 11.52 3.84 -1.53
CA LEU A 107 10.87 2.52 -1.63
C LEU A 107 11.82 1.35 -1.27
N SER A 108 12.99 1.65 -0.70
CA SER A 108 14.12 0.74 -0.51
C SER A 108 14.14 -0.01 0.83
N GLU A 109 13.31 0.34 1.83
CA GLU A 109 13.39 -0.24 3.18
C GLU A 109 12.12 -0.96 3.69
N VAL A 110 11.40 -1.69 2.83
CA VAL A 110 10.44 -2.71 3.32
C VAL A 110 11.04 -4.09 3.11
N LEU A 111 11.96 -4.43 4.02
CA LEU A 111 12.45 -5.79 4.18
C LEU A 111 11.30 -6.70 4.61
N GLY A 112 11.04 -7.75 3.82
CA GLY A 112 10.58 -9.02 4.40
C GLY A 112 9.28 -9.64 3.90
N GLN A 113 8.58 -9.10 2.90
CA GLN A 113 7.43 -9.78 2.29
C GLN A 113 7.43 -9.61 0.77
N ALA A 114 8.04 -10.56 0.07
CA ALA A 114 7.87 -10.66 -1.37
C ALA A 114 6.41 -11.00 -1.68
N ILE A 115 5.68 -10.01 -2.17
CA ILE A 115 4.28 -10.12 -2.54
C ILE A 115 4.16 -9.80 -4.04
N LEU A 116 3.50 -10.65 -4.79
CA LEU A 116 3.34 -10.49 -6.24
C LEU A 116 2.35 -9.39 -6.66
N LEU A 117 2.63 -8.79 -7.83
CA LEU A 117 1.72 -7.92 -8.57
C LEU A 117 1.41 -8.58 -9.92
N TYR A 118 0.34 -9.36 -10.01
CA TYR A 118 -0.31 -9.66 -11.29
C TYR A 118 -1.25 -8.50 -11.65
N LYS A 119 -1.37 -8.14 -12.92
CA LYS A 119 -2.45 -7.29 -13.43
C LYS A 119 -3.04 -8.08 -14.58
N ALA A 120 -4.28 -8.55 -14.43
CA ALA A 120 -5.04 -9.09 -15.55
C ALA A 120 -5.36 -7.98 -16.55
#